data_AF-A0A432G7H3-F1
#
_entry.id   AF-A0A432G7H3-F1
#
_cell.length_a   1.000
_cell.length_b   1.000
_cell.length_c   1.000
_cell.angle_alpha   90.00
_cell.angle_beta   90.00
_cell.angle_gamma   90.00
#
_symmetry.space_group_name_H-M   'P 1'
#
loop_
_entity.id
_entity.type
_entity.pdbx_description
1 polymer ?
#
loop_
_entity_poly.entity_id
_entity_poly.type
_entity_poly.pdbx_seq_one_letter_code
_entity_poly.pdbx_strand_id
1 'polypeptide(L)'
;MAWITIIKHSEAKGLLKRQYDAAIKRAAKIWNIVSIMSQNPPVLKDSMKLYQTIMFGESPLSRSQREMLATVVSSANHCIY
;
A
#
# COMPACT_ATOMS: atom_id res chain seq x y z
N MET A 1 -0.64 0.16 14.51
CA MET A 1 0.58 0.94 14.20
C MET A 1 1.77 -0.01 14.24
N ALA A 2 2.80 0.14 13.39
CA ALA A 2 3.87 -0.85 13.30
C ALA A 2 4.96 -0.68 14.37
N TRP A 3 5.65 -1.77 14.68
CA TRP A 3 6.69 -1.87 15.71
C TRP A 3 8.10 -1.60 15.18
N ILE A 4 8.21 -1.11 13.95
CA ILE A 4 9.48 -0.84 13.27
C ILE A 4 9.65 0.67 13.05
N THR A 5 10.90 1.08 12.86
CA THR A 5 11.22 2.45 12.47
C THR A 5 10.59 2.79 11.12
N ILE A 6 9.84 3.89 11.08
CA ILE A 6 9.21 4.44 9.88
C ILE A 6 9.91 5.75 9.53
N ILE A 7 10.39 5.87 8.29
CA ILE A 7 10.99 7.10 7.77
C ILE A 7 9.87 8.05 7.38
N LYS A 8 9.89 9.26 7.94
CA LYS A 8 8.87 10.30 7.68
C LYS A 8 8.98 10.83 6.26
N HIS A 9 7.90 11.39 5.74
CA HIS A 9 7.89 12.00 4.41
C HIS A 9 8.91 13.13 4.24
N SER A 10 9.09 13.95 5.28
CA SER A 10 10.08 15.04 5.32
C SER A 10 11.53 14.55 5.25
N GLU A 11 11.80 13.32 5.68
CA GLU A 11 13.13 12.70 5.72
C GLU A 11 13.38 11.80 4.49
N ALA A 12 12.32 11.46 3.76
CA ALA A 12 12.39 10.58 2.60
C ALA A 12 13.18 11.22 1.46
N LYS A 13 14.09 10.44 0.88
CA LYS A 13 14.92 10.84 -0.27
C LYS A 13 14.82 9.83 -1.40
N GLY A 14 15.25 10.22 -2.60
CA GLY A 14 15.37 9.32 -3.75
C GLY A 14 14.09 8.55 -4.09
N LEU A 15 14.17 7.22 -4.14
CA LEU A 15 13.04 6.36 -4.49
C LEU A 15 11.88 6.46 -3.48
N LEU A 16 12.18 6.51 -2.18
CA LEU A 16 11.15 6.58 -1.14
C LEU A 16 10.29 7.83 -1.28
N LYS A 17 10.92 8.99 -1.49
CA LYS A 17 10.21 10.26 -1.67
C LYS A 17 9.25 10.20 -2.85
N ARG A 18 9.71 9.65 -3.98
CA ARG A 18 8.87 9.46 -5.17
C ARG A 18 7.66 8.55 -4.90
N GLN A 19 7.84 7.47 -4.15
CA GLN A 19 6.72 6.58 -3.79
C GLN A 19 5.73 7.25 -2.84
N TYR A 20 6.20 8.00 -1.85
CA TYR A 20 5.32 8.75 -0.95
C TYR A 20 4.56 9.87 -1.68
N ASP A 21 5.22 10.62 -2.56
CA ASP A 21 4.56 11.66 -3.36
C ASP A 21 3.50 11.05 -4.28
N ALA A 22 3.77 9.89 -4.88
CA ALA A 22 2.78 9.14 -5.65
C ALA A 22 1.60 8.67 -4.79
N ALA A 23 1.85 8.24 -3.55
CA ALA A 23 0.79 7.86 -2.61
C ALA A 23 -0.11 9.05 -2.24
N ILE A 24 0.47 10.22 -1.97
CA ILE A 24 -0.28 11.47 -1.70
C ILE A 24 -1.09 11.87 -2.93
N LYS A 25 -0.49 11.85 -4.12
CA LYS A 25 -1.20 12.16 -5.37
C LYS A 25 -2.40 11.24 -5.61
N ARG A 26 -2.27 9.95 -5.26
CA ARG A 26 -3.30 8.93 -5.47
C ARG A 26 -4.42 8.97 -4.42
N ALA A 27 -4.09 9.25 -3.16
CA ALA A 27 -5.01 9.02 -2.03
C ALA A 27 -5.05 10.16 -0.99
N ALA A 28 -4.49 11.32 -1.32
CA ALA A 28 -4.37 12.52 -0.46
C ALA A 28 -3.60 12.32 0.87
N LYS A 29 -3.13 11.10 1.17
CA LYS A 29 -2.33 10.80 2.37
C LYS A 29 -1.44 9.56 2.18
N ILE A 30 -0.48 9.42 3.08
CA ILE A 30 0.35 8.21 3.19
C ILE A 30 -0.33 7.27 4.19
N TRP A 31 -0.92 6.19 3.68
CA TRP A 31 -1.48 5.13 4.52
C TRP A 31 -0.37 4.33 5.22
N ASN A 32 -0.67 3.73 6.37
CA ASN A 32 0.36 3.03 7.13
C ASN A 32 0.96 1.86 6.33
N ILE A 33 0.20 1.14 5.52
CA ILE A 33 0.75 0.08 4.64
C ILE A 33 1.87 0.60 3.72
N VAL A 34 1.80 1.86 3.29
CA VAL A 34 2.87 2.51 2.49
C VAL A 34 4.06 2.88 3.38
N SER A 35 3.81 3.46 4.55
CA SER A 35 4.89 3.94 5.42
C SER A 35 5.66 2.82 6.12
N ILE A 36 5.03 1.68 6.43
CA ILE A 36 5.74 0.55 7.05
C ILE A 36 6.80 -0.07 6.13
N MET A 37 6.68 0.11 4.81
CA MET A 37 7.67 -0.37 3.85
C MET A 37 8.81 0.65 3.61
N SER A 38 8.88 1.73 4.38
CA SER A 38 9.84 2.82 4.17
C SER A 38 11.30 2.38 4.20
N GLN A 39 11.60 1.35 5.00
CA GLN A 39 12.94 0.79 5.17
C GLN A 39 13.45 0.09 3.90
N ASN A 40 12.55 -0.31 2.99
CA ASN A 40 12.91 -0.95 1.71
C ASN A 40 12.05 -0.37 0.56
N PRO A 41 12.44 0.79 -0.01
CA PRO A 41 11.66 1.45 -1.06
C PRO A 41 11.44 0.63 -2.34
N PRO A 42 12.36 -0.25 -2.79
CA PRO A 42 12.08 -1.23 -3.84
C PRO A 42 10.87 -2.12 -3.54
N VAL A 43 10.79 -2.70 -2.33
CA VAL A 43 9.63 -3.52 -1.91
C VAL A 43 8.35 -2.70 -1.92
N LEU A 44 8.37 -1.45 -1.43
CA LEU A 44 7.22 -0.55 -1.49
C LEU A 44 6.73 -0.36 -2.93
N LYS A 45 7.64 -0.08 -3.86
CA LYS A 45 7.30 0.13 -5.27
C LYS A 45 6.63 -1.11 -5.87
N ASP A 46 7.21 -2.29 -5.64
CA ASP A 46 6.72 -3.53 -6.25
C ASP A 46 5.40 -3.99 -5.60
N SER A 47 5.26 -3.85 -4.29
CA SER A 47 4.01 -4.10 -3.56
C SER A 47 2.87 -3.20 -4.06
N MET A 48 3.14 -1.90 -4.22
CA MET A 48 2.14 -0.96 -4.76
C MET A 48 1.82 -1.23 -6.23
N LYS A 49 2.78 -1.70 -7.02
CA LYS A 49 2.52 -2.14 -8.40
C LYS A 49 1.58 -3.34 -8.40
N LEU A 50 1.88 -4.37 -7.61
CA LEU A 50 1.05 -5.57 -7.49
C LEU A 50 -0.37 -5.23 -7.05
N TYR A 51 -0.51 -4.43 -5.98
CA TYR A 51 -1.81 -3.98 -5.49
C TYR A 51 -2.62 -3.26 -6.58
N GLN A 52 -1.99 -2.36 -7.33
CA GLN A 52 -2.66 -1.63 -8.41
C GLN A 52 -3.09 -2.57 -9.55
N THR A 53 -2.23 -3.50 -9.95
CA THR A 53 -2.55 -4.50 -10.96
C THR A 53 -3.73 -5.37 -10.53
N ILE A 54 -3.73 -5.85 -9.28
CA ILE A 54 -4.81 -6.71 -8.77
C ILE A 54 -6.12 -5.95 -8.59
N MET A 55 -6.09 -4.76 -7.97
CA MET A 55 -7.32 -4.07 -7.54
C MET A 55 -7.93 -3.13 -8.58
N PHE A 56 -7.11 -2.60 -9.50
CA PHE A 56 -7.55 -1.61 -10.49
C PHE A 56 -7.28 -2.03 -11.94
N GLY A 57 -6.44 -3.04 -12.17
CA GLY A 57 -6.21 -3.59 -13.49
C GLY A 57 -7.44 -4.32 -14.05
N GLU A 58 -7.36 -4.64 -15.35
CA GLU A 58 -8.34 -5.46 -16.06
C GLU A 58 -8.50 -6.82 -15.36
N SER A 59 -9.74 -7.23 -15.17
CA SER A 59 -10.07 -8.46 -14.47
C SER A 59 -11.49 -8.90 -14.82
N PRO A 60 -11.79 -10.21 -14.86
CA PRO A 60 -13.16 -10.71 -14.91
C PRO A 60 -13.95 -10.41 -13.62
N LEU A 61 -13.27 -10.01 -12.54
CA LEU A 61 -13.89 -9.63 -11.28
C LEU A 61 -14.12 -8.12 -11.20
N SER A 62 -15.32 -7.74 -10.75
CA SER A 62 -15.60 -6.34 -10.44
C SER A 62 -14.72 -5.84 -9.29
N ARG A 63 -14.61 -4.52 -9.15
CA ARG A 63 -13.89 -3.93 -8.02
C ARG A 63 -14.51 -4.33 -6.68
N SER A 64 -15.85 -4.35 -6.57
CA SER A 64 -16.53 -4.75 -5.33
C SER A 64 -16.29 -6.21 -4.97
N GLN A 65 -16.22 -7.12 -5.95
CA GLN A 65 -15.87 -8.53 -5.71
C GLN A 65 -14.45 -8.68 -5.17
N ARG A 66 -13.49 -7.92 -5.71
CA ARG A 66 -12.10 -7.92 -5.23
C ARG A 66 -11.99 -7.41 -3.79
N GLU A 67 -12.67 -6.32 -3.46
CA GLU A 67 -12.73 -5.79 -2.08
C GLU A 67 -13.45 -6.74 -1.11
N MET A 68 -14.51 -7.43 -1.57
CA MET A 68 -15.19 -8.46 -0.79
C MET A 68 -14.24 -9.61 -0.44
N LEU A 69 -13.47 -10.11 -1.42
CA LEU A 69 -12.46 -11.13 -1.17
C LEU A 69 -11.39 -10.65 -0.18
N ALA A 70 -10.89 -9.43 -0.35
CA ALA A 70 -9.93 -8.83 0.58
C ALA A 70 -10.49 -8.75 2.01
N THR A 71 -11.75 -8.38 2.16
CA THR A 71 -12.44 -8.26 3.46
C THR A 71 -12.64 -9.63 4.12
N VAL A 72 -13.12 -10.62 3.38
CA VAL A 72 -13.35 -11.99 3.90
C VAL A 72 -12.03 -12.63 4.32
N VAL A 73 -10.99 -12.54 3.50
CA VAL A 73 -9.67 -13.08 3.82
C VAL A 73 -9.06 -12.38 5.04
N SER A 74 -9.20 -11.06 5.14
CA SER A 74 -8.70 -10.30 6.30
C SER A 74 -9.42 -10.68 7.58
N SER A 75 -10.75 -10.83 7.53
CA SER A 75 -11.57 -11.29 8.67
C SER A 75 -11.17 -12.70 9.12
N ALA A 76 -11.05 -13.64 8.17
CA ALA A 76 -10.64 -15.02 8.45
C ALA A 76 -9.24 -15.12 9.07
N ASN A 77 -8.34 -14.18 8.73
CA ASN A 77 -6.98 -14.11 9.28
C ASN A 77 -6.86 -13.19 10.51
N HIS A 78 -7.97 -12.63 11.01
CA HIS A 78 -7.96 -11.64 12.10
C HIS A 78 -7.01 -10.46 11.84
N CYS A 79 -6.90 -10.03 10.58
CA CYS A 79 -6.10 -8.89 10.18
C CYS A 79 -6.89 -7.59 10.41
N ILE A 80 -6.53 -6.86 11.48
CA ILE A 80 -7.29 -5.70 11.97
C ILE A 80 -7.03 -4.41 11.16
N TYR A 81 -5.86 -4.30 10.52
CA TYR A 81 -5.45 -3.10 9.79
C TYR A 81 -6.39 -2.76 8.64
#